data_AF-A0A2D9J491-F1
#
_entry.id   AF-A0A2D9J491-F1
#
_cell.length_a   1.000
_cell.length_b   1.000
_cell.length_c   1.000
_cell.angle_alpha   90.00
_cell.angle_beta   90.00
_cell.angle_gamma   90.00
#
_symmetry.space_group_name_H-M   'P 1'
#
loop_
_entity.id
_entity.type
_entity.pdbx_description
1 polymer ?
#
loop_
_entity_poly.entity_id
_entity_poly.type
_entity_poly.pdbx_seq_one_letter_code
_entity_poly.pdbx_strand_id
1 'polypeptide(L)'
;MVSKSFAQSIALYEQHNGRFDYTAIGNTLNLIENGAYFECSILQGSEAELNMPSSQSVIAAYLYWAGSGAGDYQVTLNETPVAAARSFSYILDSDRQFFAAFSDITSLVISHGNGVYALNDLEQINISENYCTTGTNFAGWAIVVIYEDLSLPLNQI
;
A
#
# COMPACT_ATOMS: atom_id res chain seq x y z
N MET A 1 35.07 -13.53 -8.95
CA MET A 1 34.60 -13.13 -7.61
C MET A 1 33.14 -13.55 -7.54
N VAL A 2 32.78 -14.56 -6.74
CA VAL A 2 31.39 -15.04 -6.63
C VAL A 2 30.68 -14.14 -5.62
N SER A 3 29.73 -13.33 -6.08
CA SER A 3 28.86 -12.56 -5.20
C SER A 3 27.89 -13.52 -4.52
N LYS A 4 27.96 -13.65 -3.20
CA LYS A 4 26.92 -14.33 -2.41
C LYS A 4 25.74 -13.38 -2.32
N SER A 5 24.67 -13.66 -3.07
CA SER A 5 23.38 -13.00 -2.85
C SER A 5 22.77 -13.55 -1.58
N PHE A 6 22.48 -12.67 -0.61
CA PHE A 6 21.63 -13.01 0.54
C PHE A 6 20.18 -12.80 0.12
N ALA A 7 19.45 -13.88 -0.11
CA ALA A 7 18.00 -13.80 -0.27
C ALA A 7 17.36 -13.57 1.11
N GLN A 8 16.36 -12.69 1.18
CA GLN A 8 15.55 -12.55 2.38
C GLN A 8 14.66 -13.78 2.53
N SER A 9 14.50 -14.28 3.76
CA SER A 9 13.51 -15.31 4.04
C SER A 9 12.12 -14.74 3.76
N ILE A 10 11.42 -15.34 2.80
CA ILE A 10 10.02 -15.06 2.52
C ILE A 10 9.20 -16.05 3.34
N ALA A 11 8.27 -15.52 4.14
CA ALA A 11 7.30 -16.29 4.89
C ALA A 11 5.89 -15.92 4.44
N LEU A 12 5.02 -16.93 4.35
CA LEU A 12 3.58 -16.73 4.18
C LEU A 12 3.07 -15.88 5.35
N TYR A 13 2.37 -14.79 5.03
CA TYR A 13 1.76 -13.93 6.05
C TYR A 13 0.47 -14.58 6.56
N GLU A 14 -0.51 -14.73 5.67
CA GLU A 14 -1.76 -15.45 5.93
C GLU A 14 -2.17 -16.26 4.72
N GLN A 15 -3.00 -17.27 4.98
CA GLN A 15 -3.68 -18.08 3.97
C GLN A 15 -5.10 -18.34 4.45
N HIS A 16 -6.07 -18.08 3.59
CA HIS A 16 -7.48 -18.28 3.84
C HIS A 16 -7.99 -19.44 2.98
N ASN A 17 -8.60 -20.44 3.62
CA ASN A 17 -9.21 -21.57 2.92
C ASN A 17 -10.72 -21.52 3.14
N GLY A 18 -11.51 -21.46 2.07
CA GLY A 18 -12.95 -21.24 2.18
C GLY A 18 -13.59 -20.95 0.84
N ARG A 19 -14.66 -20.16 0.82
CA ARG A 19 -15.27 -19.65 -0.41
C ARG A 19 -14.98 -18.16 -0.50
N PHE A 20 -13.72 -17.84 -0.77
CA PHE A 20 -13.24 -16.48 -0.69
C PHE A 20 -12.99 -15.91 -2.07
N ASP A 21 -12.98 -14.59 -2.18
CA ASP A 21 -12.35 -13.87 -3.27
C ASP A 21 -11.66 -12.64 -2.69
N TYR A 22 -10.97 -11.88 -3.53
CA TYR A 22 -10.33 -10.66 -3.12
C TYR A 22 -10.57 -9.53 -4.13
N THR A 23 -10.50 -8.32 -3.64
CA THR A 23 -10.40 -7.12 -4.47
C THR A 23 -9.29 -6.22 -3.93
N ALA A 24 -8.84 -5.28 -4.74
CA ALA A 24 -7.88 -4.29 -4.33
C ALA A 24 -8.29 -2.91 -4.83
N ILE A 25 -8.12 -1.92 -3.97
CA ILE A 25 -8.25 -0.50 -4.31
C ILE A 25 -6.94 0.20 -3.95
N GLY A 26 -6.71 1.37 -4.50
CA GLY A 26 -5.51 2.14 -4.21
C GLY A 26 -5.37 3.30 -5.17
N ASN A 27 -4.49 4.22 -4.84
CA ASN A 27 -4.24 5.37 -5.68
C ASN A 27 -2.78 5.85 -5.53
N THR A 28 -2.30 6.50 -6.58
CA THR A 28 -1.02 7.20 -6.58
C THR A 28 -1.17 8.55 -5.88
N LEU A 29 -0.07 9.08 -5.36
CA LEU A 29 0.03 10.47 -4.91
C LEU A 29 0.82 11.33 -5.90
N ASN A 30 1.41 10.72 -6.95
CA ASN A 30 1.99 11.46 -8.05
C ASN A 30 0.88 12.09 -8.91
N LEU A 31 1.00 13.39 -9.21
CA LEU A 31 0.04 14.14 -10.04
C LEU A 31 0.09 13.76 -11.53
N ILE A 32 1.23 13.25 -11.96
CA ILE A 32 1.52 12.83 -13.32
C ILE A 32 2.28 11.51 -13.28
N GLU A 33 2.37 10.83 -14.43
CA GLU A 33 3.22 9.66 -14.57
C GLU A 33 4.66 9.98 -14.17
N ASN A 34 5.27 9.07 -13.41
CA ASN A 34 6.62 9.24 -12.93
C ASN A 34 7.61 9.18 -14.11
N GLY A 35 8.47 10.19 -14.22
CA GLY A 35 9.48 10.27 -15.27
C GLY A 35 10.59 11.26 -14.92
N ALA A 36 11.74 11.08 -15.56
CA ALA A 36 12.88 11.97 -15.40
C ALA A 36 12.58 13.38 -15.94
N TYR A 37 12.95 14.41 -15.16
CA TYR A 37 12.83 15.83 -15.52
C TYR A 37 11.39 16.35 -15.69
N PHE A 38 10.41 15.64 -15.15
CA PHE A 38 9.02 16.11 -15.05
C PHE A 38 8.78 16.84 -13.72
N GLU A 39 7.57 17.40 -13.57
CA GLU A 39 7.15 18.03 -12.33
C GLU A 39 7.22 17.02 -11.17
N CYS A 40 8.07 17.33 -10.19
CA CYS A 40 8.36 16.46 -9.06
C CYS A 40 7.49 16.80 -7.84
N SER A 41 6.19 16.90 -8.08
CA SER A 41 5.18 17.22 -7.07
C SER A 41 4.46 15.95 -6.64
N ILE A 42 4.30 15.77 -5.33
CA ILE A 42 3.60 14.63 -4.73
C ILE A 42 2.55 15.16 -3.75
N LEU A 43 1.33 14.64 -3.85
CA LEU A 43 0.24 14.92 -2.91
C LEU A 43 0.54 14.29 -1.55
N GLN A 44 -0.15 14.74 -0.51
CA GLN A 44 -0.07 14.14 0.83
C GLN A 44 -1.19 13.12 1.11
N GLY A 45 -2.14 13.03 0.18
CA GLY A 45 -3.26 12.10 0.25
C GLY A 45 -3.93 11.90 -1.10
N SER A 46 -4.66 10.80 -1.20
CA SER A 46 -5.49 10.45 -2.35
C SER A 46 -6.55 9.43 -1.95
N GLU A 47 -7.56 9.26 -2.80
CA GLU A 47 -8.72 8.42 -2.49
C GLU A 47 -9.00 7.37 -3.57
N ALA A 48 -9.65 6.29 -3.17
CA ALA A 48 -10.16 5.25 -4.07
C ALA A 48 -11.48 4.69 -3.54
N GLU A 49 -12.37 4.28 -4.44
CA GLU A 49 -13.69 3.75 -4.09
C GLU A 49 -13.68 2.21 -4.01
N LEU A 50 -14.12 1.66 -2.88
CA LEU A 50 -14.39 0.24 -2.70
C LEU A 50 -15.84 -0.07 -3.05
N ASN A 51 -16.02 -0.90 -4.07
CA ASN A 51 -17.33 -1.34 -4.55
C ASN A 51 -17.40 -2.87 -4.59
N MET A 52 -17.72 -3.49 -3.45
CA MET A 52 -17.97 -4.94 -3.34
C MET A 52 -19.48 -5.25 -3.41
N PRO A 53 -19.89 -6.41 -3.95
CA PRO A 53 -21.26 -6.90 -3.81
C PRO A 53 -21.76 -6.90 -2.35
N SER A 54 -22.95 -6.37 -2.10
CA SER A 54 -23.50 -6.11 -0.76
C SER A 54 -23.79 -7.35 0.10
N SER A 55 -23.65 -8.56 -0.46
CA SER A 55 -23.84 -9.82 0.25
C SER A 55 -22.55 -10.44 0.79
N GLN A 56 -21.40 -9.81 0.57
CA GLN A 56 -20.09 -10.39 0.90
C GLN A 56 -19.61 -9.93 2.28
N SER A 57 -19.06 -10.87 3.06
CA SER A 57 -18.52 -10.60 4.39
C SER A 57 -17.01 -10.40 4.32
N VAL A 58 -16.49 -9.27 4.80
CA VAL A 58 -15.05 -9.03 4.86
C VAL A 58 -14.40 -9.96 5.89
N ILE A 59 -13.34 -10.64 5.47
CA ILE A 59 -12.57 -11.60 6.27
C ILE A 59 -11.24 -10.99 6.71
N ALA A 60 -10.59 -10.26 5.82
CA ALA A 60 -9.35 -9.55 6.10
C ALA A 60 -9.23 -8.32 5.19
N ALA A 61 -8.57 -7.28 5.68
CA ALA A 61 -8.16 -6.16 4.86
C ALA A 61 -6.78 -5.62 5.26
N TYR A 62 -5.95 -5.36 4.26
CA TYR A 62 -4.55 -5.02 4.44
C TYR A 62 -4.21 -3.73 3.71
N LEU A 63 -3.76 -2.72 4.46
CA LEU A 63 -3.26 -1.47 3.90
C LEU A 63 -1.75 -1.57 3.67
N TYR A 64 -1.32 -1.25 2.46
CA TYR A 64 0.06 -1.03 2.07
C TYR A 64 0.24 0.41 1.62
N TRP A 65 1.32 1.06 2.04
CA TRP A 65 1.74 2.35 1.50
C TRP A 65 3.25 2.42 1.37
N ALA A 66 3.74 3.24 0.46
CA ALA A 66 5.15 3.32 0.13
C ALA A 66 5.52 4.67 -0.46
N GLY A 67 6.80 4.99 -0.45
CA GLY A 67 7.32 6.17 -1.11
C GLY A 67 8.84 6.28 -1.11
N SER A 68 9.34 7.35 -1.75
CA SER A 68 10.75 7.73 -1.73
C SER A 68 11.14 8.38 -0.40
N GLY A 69 12.35 8.10 0.09
CA GLY A 69 12.88 8.60 1.35
C GLY A 69 13.03 7.56 2.45
N ALA A 70 13.34 8.03 3.65
CA ALA A 70 13.64 7.18 4.81
C ALA A 70 12.41 6.52 5.44
N GLY A 71 11.21 7.09 5.26
CA GLY A 71 9.98 6.50 5.75
C GLY A 71 8.98 7.49 6.32
N ASP A 72 7.72 7.30 5.93
CA ASP A 72 6.55 7.75 6.69
C ASP A 72 5.76 6.51 7.16
N TYR A 73 5.67 6.30 8.47
CA TYR A 73 5.10 5.08 9.05
C TYR A 73 3.81 5.33 9.85
N GLN A 74 3.24 6.52 9.70
CA GLN A 74 1.96 6.93 10.26
C GLN A 74 1.17 7.65 9.18
N VAL A 75 -0.05 7.21 8.93
CA VAL A 75 -0.98 7.84 7.97
C VAL A 75 -2.36 7.91 8.60
N THR A 76 -3.30 8.59 7.96
CA THR A 76 -4.72 8.46 8.30
C THR A 76 -5.48 7.81 7.15
N LEU A 77 -6.44 6.96 7.51
CA LEU A 77 -7.40 6.36 6.57
C LEU A 77 -8.80 6.72 7.04
N ASN A 78 -9.54 7.49 6.24
CA ASN A 78 -10.85 8.04 6.61
C ASN A 78 -10.83 8.69 8.00
N GLU A 79 -9.88 9.61 8.21
CA GLU A 79 -9.63 10.34 9.47
C GLU A 79 -9.18 9.46 10.67
N THR A 80 -9.03 8.14 10.48
CA THR A 80 -8.55 7.23 11.52
C THR A 80 -7.03 7.05 11.40
N PRO A 81 -6.25 7.31 12.46
CA PRO A 81 -4.81 7.08 12.44
C PRO A 81 -4.47 5.59 12.25
N VAL A 82 -3.52 5.31 11.37
CA VAL A 82 -3.00 3.97 11.10
C VAL A 82 -1.47 3.99 11.21
N ALA A 83 -0.96 3.14 12.10
CA ALA A 83 0.48 2.94 12.30
C ALA A 83 0.97 1.70 11.54
N ALA A 84 2.19 1.76 11.02
CA ALA A 84 2.81 0.58 10.40
C ALA A 84 3.01 -0.55 11.42
N ALA A 85 2.37 -1.70 11.18
CA ALA A 85 2.63 -2.94 11.89
C ALA A 85 3.92 -3.63 11.38
N ARG A 86 4.24 -3.42 10.09
CA ARG A 86 5.50 -3.82 9.48
C ARG A 86 6.05 -2.68 8.63
N SER A 87 7.36 -2.50 8.65
CA SER A 87 8.08 -1.57 7.79
C SER A 87 9.08 -2.31 6.93
N PHE A 88 9.31 -1.76 5.75
CA PHE A 88 10.27 -2.23 4.76
C PHE A 88 11.11 -1.04 4.32
N SER A 89 12.36 -1.30 4.00
CA SER A 89 13.23 -0.30 3.41
C SER A 89 14.16 -0.90 2.37
N TYR A 90 14.42 -0.12 1.34
CA TYR A 90 15.35 -0.45 0.28
C TYR A 90 16.28 0.75 0.01
N ILE A 91 17.58 0.52 0.07
CA ILE A 91 18.60 1.53 -0.25
C ILE A 91 19.16 1.17 -1.62
N LEU A 92 18.93 2.04 -2.62
CA LEU A 92 19.45 1.85 -3.96
C LEU A 92 20.91 2.31 -4.06
N ASP A 93 21.23 3.44 -3.44
CA ASP A 93 22.58 4.03 -3.37
C ASP A 93 22.71 4.98 -2.16
N SER A 94 23.80 5.77 -2.09
CA SER A 94 24.06 6.72 -0.98
C SER A 94 23.01 7.82 -0.82
N ASP A 95 22.24 8.09 -1.87
CA ASP A 95 21.38 9.25 -1.98
C ASP A 95 19.90 8.87 -2.11
N ARG A 96 19.62 7.61 -2.47
CA ARG A 96 18.27 7.08 -2.72
C ARG A 96 17.94 5.89 -1.84
N GLN A 97 16.94 6.10 -1.00
CA GLN A 97 16.27 5.11 -0.15
C GLN A 97 14.77 5.17 -0.41
N PHE A 98 14.10 4.05 -0.19
CA PHE A 98 12.68 3.88 -0.33
C PHE A 98 12.13 3.14 0.89
N PHE A 99 10.86 3.36 1.17
CA PHE A 99 10.15 2.66 2.23
C PHE A 99 8.86 2.04 1.71
N ALA A 100 8.41 1.02 2.42
CA ALA A 100 7.03 0.58 2.38
C ALA A 100 6.58 0.23 3.80
N ALA A 101 5.28 0.19 3.99
CA ALA A 101 4.64 -0.05 5.26
C ALA A 101 3.37 -0.88 5.06
N PHE A 102 2.99 -1.58 6.12
CA PHE A 102 1.84 -2.47 6.13
C PHE A 102 1.11 -2.36 7.46
N SER A 103 -0.22 -2.39 7.39
CA SER A 103 -1.09 -2.60 8.56
C SER A 103 -2.29 -3.46 8.20
N ASP A 104 -2.70 -4.30 9.15
CA ASP A 104 -4.04 -4.88 9.15
C ASP A 104 -5.05 -3.78 9.50
N ILE A 105 -6.04 -3.59 8.63
CA ILE A 105 -7.12 -2.61 8.77
C ILE A 105 -8.50 -3.28 8.70
N THR A 106 -8.56 -4.59 8.94
CA THR A 106 -9.78 -5.41 8.80
C THR A 106 -10.97 -4.82 9.55
N SER A 107 -10.77 -4.37 10.79
CA SER A 107 -11.83 -3.74 11.59
C SER A 107 -12.32 -2.41 11.01
N LEU A 108 -11.43 -1.61 10.41
CA LEU A 108 -11.79 -0.35 9.77
C LEU A 108 -12.65 -0.61 8.53
N VAL A 109 -12.26 -1.58 7.70
CA VAL A 109 -13.01 -1.93 6.49
C VAL A 109 -14.35 -2.58 6.82
N ILE A 110 -14.43 -3.44 7.84
CA ILE A 110 -15.71 -3.99 8.33
C ILE A 110 -16.63 -2.88 8.83
N SER A 111 -16.10 -1.90 9.56
CA SER A 111 -16.89 -0.80 10.10
C SER A 111 -17.35 0.20 9.05
N HIS A 112 -16.52 0.49 8.04
CA HIS A 112 -16.81 1.47 7.00
C HIS A 112 -17.65 0.87 5.87
N GLY A 113 -17.31 -0.34 5.43
CA GLY A 113 -17.96 -1.02 4.31
C GLY A 113 -17.53 -0.46 2.95
N ASN A 114 -18.42 -0.58 1.96
CA ASN A 114 -18.23 0.07 0.66
C ASN A 114 -18.25 1.59 0.80
N GLY A 115 -17.49 2.26 -0.05
CA GLY A 115 -17.40 3.71 -0.07
C GLY A 115 -16.01 4.20 -0.45
N VAL A 116 -15.80 5.49 -0.24
CA VAL A 116 -14.53 6.14 -0.53
C VAL A 116 -13.57 5.94 0.64
N TYR A 117 -12.39 5.42 0.33
CA TYR A 117 -11.26 5.34 1.25
C TYR A 117 -10.25 6.42 0.87
N ALA A 118 -10.09 7.41 1.75
CA ALA A 118 -9.13 8.50 1.61
C ALA A 118 -7.95 8.27 2.56
N LEU A 119 -6.76 8.08 1.98
CA LEU A 119 -5.51 8.05 2.71
C LEU A 119 -4.92 9.46 2.72
N ASN A 120 -4.56 9.96 3.90
CA ASN A 120 -3.92 11.27 4.08
C ASN A 120 -2.72 11.17 5.02
N ASP A 121 -2.05 12.30 5.23
CA ASP A 121 -0.88 12.46 6.10
C ASP A 121 0.33 11.62 5.67
N LEU A 122 0.44 11.28 4.37
CA LEU A 122 1.63 10.67 3.78
C LEU A 122 2.56 11.78 3.28
N GLU A 123 3.37 12.35 4.16
CA GLU A 123 4.07 13.62 3.92
C GLU A 123 5.59 13.48 3.80
N GLN A 124 6.20 12.48 4.45
CA GLN A 124 7.66 12.33 4.51
C GLN A 124 8.24 11.70 3.24
N ILE A 125 7.96 12.32 2.09
CA ILE A 125 8.39 11.87 0.77
C ILE A 125 9.57 12.71 0.28
N ASN A 126 10.69 12.04 -0.02
CA ASN A 126 11.89 12.71 -0.54
C ASN A 126 11.74 12.95 -2.05
N ILE A 127 11.63 14.22 -2.42
CA ILE A 127 11.57 14.73 -3.80
C ILE A 127 12.81 15.57 -4.15
N SER A 128 13.98 15.24 -3.59
CA SER A 128 15.23 15.88 -3.99
C SER A 128 15.60 15.58 -5.45
N GLU A 129 16.48 16.39 -6.03
CA GLU A 129 16.98 16.23 -7.42
C GLU A 129 17.46 14.81 -7.73
N ASN A 130 18.05 14.12 -6.75
CA ASN A 130 18.49 12.73 -6.89
C ASN A 130 17.33 11.78 -7.26
N TYR A 131 16.11 12.04 -6.78
CA TYR A 131 14.93 11.25 -7.14
C TYR A 131 14.25 11.78 -8.40
N CYS A 132 14.09 13.10 -8.51
CA CYS A 132 13.34 13.74 -9.61
C CYS A 132 14.02 13.57 -10.97
N THR A 133 15.34 13.76 -11.04
CA THR A 133 16.10 13.63 -12.30
C THR A 133 16.16 12.20 -12.82
N THR A 134 15.91 11.22 -11.96
CA THR A 134 15.89 9.80 -12.32
C THR A 134 14.50 9.20 -12.43
N GLY A 135 13.43 9.98 -12.17
CA GLY A 135 12.06 9.47 -12.17
C GLY A 135 11.84 8.39 -11.10
N THR A 136 12.44 8.57 -9.91
CA THR A 136 12.26 7.63 -8.79
C THR A 136 11.53 8.27 -7.61
N ASN A 137 11.01 9.49 -7.75
CA ASN A 137 10.10 10.09 -6.78
C ASN A 137 8.72 9.44 -6.88
N PHE A 138 8.22 8.86 -5.79
CA PHE A 138 6.87 8.32 -5.78
C PHE A 138 6.28 8.27 -4.39
N ALA A 139 4.95 8.24 -4.34
CA ALA A 139 4.20 7.80 -3.18
C ALA A 139 2.87 7.18 -3.64
N GLY A 140 2.40 6.18 -2.91
CA GLY A 140 1.17 5.47 -3.26
C GLY A 140 0.73 4.53 -2.16
N TRP A 141 -0.51 4.08 -2.27
CA TRP A 141 -1.10 3.13 -1.34
C TRP A 141 -2.06 2.18 -2.04
N ALA A 142 -2.32 1.05 -1.39
CA ALA A 142 -3.33 0.09 -1.80
C ALA A 142 -3.92 -0.62 -0.57
N ILE A 143 -5.20 -0.96 -0.66
CA ILE A 143 -5.88 -1.87 0.27
C ILE A 143 -6.22 -3.14 -0.50
N VAL A 144 -5.80 -4.28 0.03
CA VAL A 144 -6.30 -5.60 -0.40
C VAL A 144 -7.41 -6.00 0.56
N VAL A 145 -8.59 -6.32 0.04
CA VAL A 145 -9.74 -6.79 0.82
C VAL A 145 -10.06 -8.22 0.41
N ILE A 146 -10.08 -9.13 1.38
CA ILE A 146 -10.48 -10.52 1.22
C ILE A 146 -11.87 -10.67 1.81
N TYR A 147 -12.78 -11.28 1.05
CA TYR A 147 -14.18 -11.41 1.44
C TYR A 147 -14.72 -12.81 1.14
N GLU A 148 -15.76 -13.21 1.85
CA GLU A 148 -16.49 -14.46 1.62
C GLU A 148 -17.61 -14.26 0.59
N ASP A 149 -17.65 -15.16 -0.40
CA ASP A 149 -18.72 -15.29 -1.36
C ASP A 149 -19.16 -16.76 -1.45
N LEU A 150 -20.32 -17.05 -0.87
CA LEU A 150 -20.87 -18.41 -0.79
C LEU A 150 -21.18 -19.05 -2.15
N SER A 151 -21.22 -18.26 -3.23
CA SER A 151 -21.42 -18.78 -4.59
C SER A 151 -20.17 -19.41 -5.20
N LEU A 152 -18.98 -19.09 -4.65
CA LEU A 152 -17.70 -19.60 -5.16
C LEU A 152 -17.43 -21.03 -4.71
N PRO A 153 -16.66 -21.82 -5.48
CA PRO A 153 -16.17 -23.11 -5.01
C PRO A 153 -15.22 -22.93 -3.83
N LEU A 154 -14.97 -24.03 -3.09
CA LEU A 154 -13.92 -24.03 -2.08
C LEU A 154 -12.57 -23.76 -2.74
N ASN A 155 -11.86 -22.76 -2.24
CA ASN A 155 -10.57 -22.29 -2.74
C ASN A 155 -9.62 -21.92 -1.60
N GLN A 156 -8.42 -21.52 -2.00
CA GLN A 156 -7.35 -21.04 -1.15
C GLN A 156 -6.85 -19.72 -1.72
N ILE A 157 -6.74 -18.71 -0.87
CA ILE A 157 -6.15 -17.40 -1.17
C ILE A 157 -5.04 -17.12 -0.18
#